data_AF-A0A3E3IXU3-F1
#
_entry.id   AF-A0A3E3IXU3-F1
#
_cell.length_a   1.000
_cell.length_b   1.000
_cell.length_c   1.000
_cell.angle_alpha   90.00
_cell.angle_beta   90.00
_cell.angle_gamma   90.00
#
_symmetry.space_group_name_H-M   'P 1'
#
loop_
_entity.id
_entity.type
_entity.pdbx_description
1 polymer ?
#
loop_
_entity_poly.entity_id
_entity_poly.type
_entity_poly.pdbx_seq_one_letter_code
_entity_poly.pdbx_strand_id
1 'polypeptide(L)' 'MNKKSIYRKVAKEYGVSVQEVKQEMQAALEHTYKNTPNDGITGAWQNKVPKKGEIPTPDELLRYAQREFLWKENGKG' A
#
# COMPACT_ATOMS: atom_id res chain seq x y z
N MET A 1 1.14 15.57 0.90
CA MET A 1 1.11 14.80 -0.37
C MET A 1 -0.35 14.58 -0.80
N ASN A 2 -0.76 15.00 -2.00
CA ASN A 2 -2.13 14.77 -2.45
C ASN A 2 -2.19 13.40 -3.16
N LYS A 3 -2.98 12.44 -2.66
CA LYS A 3 -3.05 11.06 -3.19
C LYS A 3 -3.36 10.99 -4.69
N LYS A 4 -4.19 11.92 -5.18
CA LYS A 4 -4.52 12.03 -6.60
C LYS A 4 -3.28 12.34 -7.45
N SER A 5 -2.24 12.96 -6.89
CA SER A 5 -1.01 13.25 -7.62
C SER A 5 -0.09 12.04 -7.76
N ILE A 6 -0.11 11.09 -6.82
CA ILE A 6 0.80 9.92 -6.86
C ILE A 6 0.36 8.99 -7.98
N TYR A 7 -0.91 8.56 -7.98
CA TYR A 7 -1.42 7.67 -9.03
C TYR A 7 -1.26 8.27 -10.43
N ARG A 8 -1.49 9.58 -10.59
CA ARG A 8 -1.30 10.26 -11.88
C ARG A 8 0.16 10.31 -12.32
N LYS A 9 1.11 10.47 -11.40
CA LYS A 9 2.54 10.47 -11.72
C LYS A 9 2.96 9.11 -12.25
N VAL A 10 2.63 8.04 -11.51
CA VAL A 10 2.91 6.65 -11.92
C VAL A 10 2.23 6.34 -13.25
N ALA A 11 0.95 6.64 -13.37
CA ALA A 11 0.19 6.44 -14.62
C ALA A 11 0.88 7.12 -15.82
N LYS A 12 1.29 8.38 -15.67
CA LYS A 12 2.00 9.13 -16.73
C LYS A 12 3.37 8.53 -17.06
N GLU A 13 4.12 8.13 -16.05
CA GLU A 13 5.47 7.57 -16.20
C GLU A 13 5.46 6.25 -16.97
N TYR A 14 4.50 5.39 -16.67
CA TYR A 14 4.37 4.07 -17.30
C TYR A 14 3.42 4.05 -18.52
N GLY A 15 2.84 5.20 -18.91
CA GLY A 15 1.94 5.29 -20.07
C GLY A 15 0.60 4.55 -19.88
N VAL A 16 0.17 4.34 -18.64
CA VAL A 16 -1.07 3.63 -18.29
C VAL A 16 -2.10 4.58 -17.67
N SER A 17 -3.33 4.12 -17.49
CA SER A 17 -4.36 4.87 -16.79
C SER A 17 -4.20 4.80 -15.26
N VAL A 18 -4.75 5.80 -14.56
CA VAL A 18 -4.84 5.78 -13.09
C VAL A 18 -5.65 4.58 -12.59
N GLN A 19 -6.61 4.11 -13.37
CA GLN A 19 -7.42 2.95 -13.02
C GLN A 19 -6.59 1.67 -13.06
N GLU A 20 -5.81 1.46 -14.11
CA GLU A 20 -4.90 0.30 -14.22
C GLU A 20 -3.90 0.27 -13.06
N VAL A 21 -3.28 1.40 -12.72
CA VAL A 21 -2.38 1.48 -11.55
C VAL A 21 -3.09 0.99 -10.27
N LYS A 22 -4.33 1.44 -10.04
CA LYS A 22 -5.08 1.03 -8.85
C LYS A 22 -5.47 -0.45 -8.88
N GLN A 23 -5.85 -0.97 -10.05
CA GLN A 23 -6.23 -2.37 -10.23
C GLN A 23 -5.03 -3.29 -9.99
N GLU A 24 -3.88 -2.99 -10.59
CA GLU A 24 -2.65 -3.75 -10.39
C GLU A 24 -2.17 -3.72 -8.94
N MET A 25 -2.21 -2.54 -8.30
CA MET A 25 -1.89 -2.44 -6.87
C MET A 25 -2.84 -3.27 -6.00
N GLN A 26 -4.15 -3.25 -6.30
CA GLN A 26 -5.13 -4.06 -5.57
C GLN A 26 -4.89 -5.56 -5.80
N ALA A 27 -4.60 -5.98 -7.03
CA ALA A 27 -4.31 -7.37 -7.37
C ALA A 27 -3.05 -7.87 -6.64
N ALA A 28 -2.00 -7.05 -6.56
CA ALA A 28 -0.79 -7.37 -5.80
C ALA A 28 -1.08 -7.50 -4.29
N LEU A 29 -1.91 -6.62 -3.74
CA LEU A 29 -2.35 -6.73 -2.34
C LEU A 29 -3.17 -7.99 -2.12
N GLU A 30 -4.10 -8.31 -3.01
CA GLU A 30 -4.87 -9.54 -2.91
C GLU A 30 -3.99 -10.78 -2.95
N HIS A 31 -3.05 -10.85 -3.89
CA HIS A 31 -2.14 -11.97 -4.02
C HIS A 31 -1.29 -12.13 -2.74
N THR A 32 -0.72 -11.05 -2.23
CA THR A 32 0.17 -11.11 -1.06
C THR A 32 -0.55 -11.42 0.25
N TYR A 33 -1.80 -10.97 0.44
CA TYR A 33 -2.60 -11.29 1.62
C TYR A 33 -3.27 -12.66 1.56
N LYS A 34 -3.56 -13.18 0.36
CA LYS A 34 -4.08 -14.56 0.17
C LYS A 34 -2.98 -15.61 0.27
N ASN A 35 -1.73 -15.24 -0.03
CA ASN A 35 -0.58 -16.14 -0.03
C ASN A 35 0.48 -15.76 1.02
N THR A 36 0.04 -15.32 2.20
CA THR A 36 0.95 -14.97 3.30
C THR A 36 1.79 -16.19 3.71
N PRO A 37 3.14 -16.11 3.65
CA PRO A 37 3.99 -17.21 4.08
C PRO A 37 3.91 -17.39 5.59
N ASN A 38 4.02 -18.65 6.05
CA ASN A 38 4.04 -18.99 7.47
C ASN A 38 5.45 -18.83 8.07
N ASP A 39 6.02 -17.63 7.94
CA ASP A 39 7.35 -17.28 8.45
C ASP A 39 7.31 -16.53 9.80
N GLY A 40 6.11 -16.36 10.37
CA GLY A 40 5.86 -15.65 11.63
C GLY A 40 6.06 -14.13 11.60
N ILE A 41 6.65 -13.58 10.53
CA ILE A 41 7.07 -12.18 10.46
C ILE A 41 6.20 -11.43 9.44
N THR A 42 6.02 -11.98 8.24
CA THR A 42 5.32 -11.34 7.12
C THR A 42 3.87 -11.06 7.48
N GLY A 43 3.16 -12.03 8.05
CA GLY A 43 1.79 -11.84 8.53
C GLY A 43 1.67 -10.76 9.61
N ALA A 44 2.66 -10.67 10.52
CA ALA A 44 2.68 -9.63 11.55
C ALA A 44 2.80 -8.23 10.95
N TRP A 45 3.68 -8.04 9.94
CA TRP A 45 3.80 -6.77 9.23
C TRP A 45 2.55 -6.44 8.41
N GLN A 46 1.98 -7.40 7.69
CA GLN A 46 0.72 -7.23 6.95
C GLN A 46 -0.45 -6.83 7.88
N ASN A 47 -0.43 -7.27 9.14
CA ASN A 47 -1.43 -6.91 10.14
C ASN A 47 -1.25 -5.52 10.74
N LYS A 48 -0.08 -4.88 10.63
CA LYS A 48 0.12 -3.49 11.06
C LYS A 48 -0.60 -2.48 10.16
N VAL A 49 -0.87 -2.84 8.91
CA VAL A 49 -1.58 -1.97 7.96
C VAL A 49 -3.05 -1.86 8.39
N PRO A 50 -3.54 -0.66 8.77
CA PRO A 50 -4.94 -0.47 9.11
C PRO A 50 -5.82 -0.73 7.88
N LYS A 51 -6.78 -1.63 8.02
CA LYS A 51 -7.67 -2.09 6.96
C LYS A 51 -9.10 -2.21 7.48
N LYS A 52 -10.07 -1.77 6.69
CA LYS A 52 -11.50 -1.94 7.01
C LYS A 52 -12.03 -3.33 6.69
N GLY A 53 -11.50 -3.95 5.63
CA GLY A 53 -11.80 -5.32 5.23
C GLY A 53 -10.65 -6.28 5.54
N GLU A 54 -10.71 -7.48 4.97
CA GLU A 54 -9.67 -8.51 5.13
C GLU A 54 -8.35 -8.11 4.46
N ILE A 55 -8.43 -7.44 3.32
CA ILE A 55 -7.28 -6.99 2.50
C ILE A 55 -7.36 -5.47 2.41
N PRO A 56 -6.26 -4.74 2.68
CA PRO A 56 -6.27 -3.28 2.57
C PRO A 56 -6.45 -2.84 1.12
N THR A 57 -7.04 -1.66 0.95
CA THR A 57 -7.03 -0.95 -0.32
C THR A 57 -5.66 -0.27 -0.57
N PRO A 58 -5.28 0.02 -1.83
CA PRO A 58 -4.10 0.81 -2.15
C PRO A 58 -4.03 2.14 -1.39
N ASP A 59 -5.18 2.78 -1.17
CA ASP A 59 -5.28 4.03 -0.41
C ASP A 59 -5.01 3.85 1.09
N GLU A 60 -5.41 2.73 1.69
CA GLU A 60 -5.11 2.40 3.08
C GLU A 60 -3.62 2.11 3.26
N LEU A 61 -3.03 1.35 2.34
CA LEU A 61 -1.60 1.07 2.32
C LEU A 61 -0.78 2.35 2.20
N LEU A 62 -1.10 3.22 1.25
CA LEU A 62 -0.36 4.48 1.06
C LEU A 62 -0.49 5.42 2.26
N ARG A 63 -1.66 5.46 2.92
CA ARG A 63 -1.84 6.21 4.18
C ARG A 63 -0.94 5.65 5.28
N TYR A 64 -0.88 4.34 5.43
CA TYR A 64 0.00 3.69 6.40
C TYR A 64 1.47 3.99 6.09
N ALA A 65 1.93 3.74 4.86
CA ALA A 65 3.31 3.98 4.44
C ALA A 65 3.74 5.44 4.66
N GLN A 66 2.88 6.40 4.30
CA GLN A 66 3.14 7.83 4.56
C GLN A 66 3.31 8.10 6.06
N ARG A 67 2.43 7.54 6.89
CA ARG A 67 2.53 7.69 8.35
C ARG A 67 3.84 7.09 8.86
N GLU A 68 4.15 5.85 8.53
CA GLU A 68 5.39 5.20 9.00
C GLU A 68 6.65 5.96 8.56
N PHE A 69 6.66 6.47 7.32
CA PHE A 69 7.76 7.30 6.82
C PHE A 69 7.93 8.57 7.66
N LEU A 70 6.85 9.31 7.90
CA LEU A 70 6.89 10.52 8.73
C LEU A 70 7.24 10.24 10.19
N TRP A 71 6.79 9.12 10.75
CA TRP A 71 7.15 8.72 12.11
C TRP A 71 8.66 8.45 12.25
N LYS A 72 9.27 7.83 11.23
CA LYS A 72 10.73 7.62 11.17
C LYS A 72 11.50 8.92 10.97
N GLU A 73 11.05 9.79 10.06
CA GLU A 73 11.69 11.09 9.79
C GLU A 73 11.71 12.00 11.02
N ASN A 74 10.66 11.96 11.84
CA ASN A 74 10.54 12.80 13.03
C ASN A 74 11.24 12.22 14.28
N GLY A 75 12.08 11.18 14.13
CA GLY A 75 12.93 10.66 15.20
C GLY A 75 12.18 10.03 16.39
N LYS A 76 10.95 9.54 16.19
CA LYS A 76 10.14 8.89 17.23
C LYS A 76 10.07 7.36 17.07
N GLY A 77 11.07 6.77 16.43
CA GLY A 77 11.18 5.33 16.15
C GLY A 77 12.17 4.62 17.04
#